data_AF-A0A7Y2JKX6-F1
#
_entry.id   AF-A0A7Y2JKX6-F1
#
_cell.length_a   1.000
_cell.length_b   1.000
_cell.length_c   1.000
_cell.angle_alpha   90.00
_cell.angle_beta   90.00
_cell.angle_gamma   90.00
#
_symmetry.space_group_name_H-M   'P 1'
#
loop_
_entity.id
_entity.type
_entity.pdbx_description
1 polymer ?
#
loop_
_entity_poly.entity_id
_entity_poly.type
_entity_poly.pdbx_seq_one_letter_code
_entity_poly.pdbx_strand_id
1 'polypeptide(L)' 'DMVFLPFAYVEAAANLLTNPAVDPYGKIPEFKFAAVRVEKAGEQVAAE' A
#
# COMPACT_ATOMS: atom_id res chain seq x y z
N ASP A 1 6.47 -8.66 -12.60
CA ASP A 1 6.90 -7.96 -11.38
C ASP A 1 5.72 -7.68 -10.47
N MET A 2 5.75 -8.17 -9.24
CA MET A 2 4.72 -7.96 -8.22
C MET A 2 5.42 -7.69 -6.88
N VAL A 3 4.91 -6.71 -6.15
CA VAL A 3 5.39 -6.35 -4.81
C VAL A 3 4.27 -6.63 -3.82
N PHE A 4 4.59 -7.32 -2.73
CA PHE A 4 3.66 -7.62 -1.67
C PHE A 4 3.97 -6.75 -0.45
N LEU A 5 2.96 -6.04 0.07
CA LEU A 5 3.07 -5.19 1.25
C LEU A 5 1.98 -5.59 2.27
N PRO A 6 2.35 -6.03 3.50
CA PRO A 6 1.38 -6.32 4.54
C PRO A 6 0.76 -5.04 5.11
N PHE A 7 -0.53 -5.09 5.47
CA PHE A 7 -1.29 -3.94 5.99
C PHE A 7 -1.41 -3.90 7.53
N ALA A 8 -0.80 -4.87 8.23
CA ALA A 8 -0.93 -5.03 9.69
C ALA A 8 0.04 -4.16 10.50
N TYR A 9 0.92 -3.40 9.85
CA TYR A 9 1.87 -2.50 10.49
C TYR A 9 1.38 -1.06 10.41
N VAL A 10 1.15 -0.42 11.55
CA VAL A 10 0.71 1.00 11.62
C VAL A 10 1.77 1.93 11.04
N GLU A 11 3.03 1.64 11.34
CA GLU A 11 4.24 2.33 10.89
C GLU A 11 4.53 2.16 9.38
N ALA A 12 3.97 1.14 8.73
CA ALA A 12 4.12 0.88 7.30
C ALA A 12 2.75 0.59 6.65
N ALA A 13 1.79 1.48 6.89
CA ALA A 13 0.40 1.29 6.50
C ALA A 13 0.21 1.25 4.96
N ALA A 14 0.07 0.04 4.43
CA ALA A 14 -0.20 -0.20 3.00
C ALA A 14 -1.44 0.54 2.47
N ASN A 15 -2.44 0.78 3.34
CA ASN A 15 -3.67 1.47 2.99
C ASN A 15 -3.46 2.92 2.52
N LEU A 16 -2.32 3.55 2.82
CA LEU A 16 -1.97 4.88 2.30
C LEU A 16 -1.69 4.87 0.79
N LEU A 17 -1.29 3.72 0.25
CA LEU A 17 -0.95 3.54 -1.16
C LEU A 17 -2.10 2.95 -1.97
N THR A 18 -3.13 2.41 -1.32
CA THR A 18 -4.30 1.82 -2.00
C THR A 18 -5.32 2.90 -2.38
N ASN A 19 -5.93 2.73 -3.55
CA ASN A 19 -6.94 3.66 -4.06
C ASN A 19 -8.27 3.49 -3.26
N PRO A 20 -8.90 4.58 -2.77
CA PRO A 20 -10.20 4.50 -2.11
C PRO A 20 -11.36 4.25 -3.08
N ALA A 21 -11.09 4.13 -4.39
CA ALA A 21 -12.12 3.79 -5.37
C ALA A 21 -12.74 2.43 -5.03
N VAL A 22 -14.07 2.41 -5.08
CA VAL A 22 -14.89 1.25 -4.79
C VAL A 22 -15.35 0.67 -6.12
N ASP A 23 -15.18 -0.65 -6.28
CA ASP A 23 -15.64 -1.34 -7.48
C ASP A 23 -17.18 -1.21 -7.63
N PRO A 24 -17.70 -0.84 -8.82
CA PRO A 24 -19.12 -0.56 -9.03
C PRO A 24 -20.03 -1.80 -8.87
N TYR A 25 -19.49 -3.01 -8.94
CA TYR A 25 -20.24 -4.26 -8.80
C TYR A 25 -20.00 -4.91 -7.43
N GLY A 26 -18.74 -5.04 -7.03
CA GLY A 26 -18.32 -5.76 -5.82
C GLY A 26 -18.39 -4.93 -4.54
N LYS A 27 -18.46 -3.60 -4.63
CA LYS A 27 -18.45 -2.67 -3.48
C LYS A 27 -17.28 -2.85 -2.50
N ILE A 28 -16.21 -3.50 -2.95
CA ILE A 28 -14.96 -3.62 -2.21
C ILE A 28 -14.00 -2.55 -2.69
N PRO A 29 -13.26 -1.88 -1.79
CA PRO A 29 -12.18 -0.99 -2.21
C PRO A 29 -11.10 -1.79 -2.95
N GLU A 30 -10.39 -1.14 -3.86
CA GLU A 30 -9.24 -1.73 -4.59
C GLU A 30 -8.04 -1.96 -3.65
N PHE A 31 -8.16 -2.93 -2.73
CA PHE A 31 -7.08 -3.32 -1.82
C PHE A 31 -6.10 -4.33 -2.43
N LYS A 32 -6.50 -5.01 -3.52
CA LYS A 32 -5.71 -6.13 -4.07
C LYS A 32 -4.65 -5.69 -5.06
N PHE A 33 -4.82 -4.53 -5.70
CA PHE A 33 -3.91 -4.02 -6.72
C PHE A 33 -3.83 -2.50 -6.63
N ALA A 34 -2.61 -1.98 -6.58
CA ALA A 34 -2.32 -0.56 -6.67
C ALA A 34 -1.05 -0.36 -7.51
N ALA A 35 -1.03 0.68 -8.35
CA ALA A 35 0.16 1.05 -9.09
C ALA A 35 1.15 1.72 -8.12
N VAL A 36 2.31 1.08 -7.92
CA VAL A 36 3.35 1.57 -7.00
C VAL A 36 4.68 1.73 -7.72
N ARG A 37 5.44 2.76 -7.35
CA ARG A 37 6.82 2.96 -7.81
C ARG A 37 7.76 2.54 -6.69
N VAL A 38 8.64 1.58 -6.98
CA VAL A 38 9.68 1.15 -6.04
C VAL A 38 10.90 2.03 -6.23
N GLU A 39 11.37 2.64 -5.15
CA GLU A 39 12.60 3.40 -5.10
C GLU A 39 13.49 2.89 -3.96
N LYS A 40 14.80 3.09 -4.08
CA LYS A 40 15.73 2.72 -3.01
C LYS A 40 15.49 3.68 -1.85
N ALA A 41 15.21 3.15 -0.66
CA ALA A 41 15.06 3.98 0.53
C ALA A 41 16.35 4.80 0.77
N GLY A 42 16.18 6.09 1.11
CA GLY A 42 17.26 6.92 1.66
C GLY A 42 17.68 6.45 3.05
N GLU A 43 18.50 7.24 3.75
CA GLU A 43 18.88 6.92 5.15
C GLU A 43 17.66 6.54 5.99
N GLN A 44 17.77 5.44 6.73
CA GLN A 44 16.73 4.95 7.62
C GLN A 44 16.45 6.02 8.67
N VAL A 45 15.25 6.61 8.62
CA VAL A 45 14.71 7.32 9.78
C VAL A 45 14.36 6.23 10.79
N ALA A 46 15.12 6.18 11.88
CA ALA A 46 14.88 5.26 12.98
C ALA A 46 13.43 5.46 13.48
N ALA A 47 12.66 4.37 13.53
CA ALA A 47 11.39 4.35 14.24
C ALA A 47 11.69 4.31 15.75
N GLU A 48 11.01 5.17 16.52
CA GLU A 48 10.94 5.09 17.99
C GLU A 48 9.97 4.01 18.46
#